data_AF-A0A821A2I5-F1
#
_entry.id   AF-A0A821A2I5-F1
#
_cell.length_a   1.000
_cell.length_b   1.000
_cell.length_c   1.000
_cell.angle_alpha   90.00
_cell.angle_beta   90.00
_cell.angle_gamma   90.00
#
_symmetry.space_group_name_H-M   'P 1'
#
loop_
_entity.id
_entity.type
_entity.pdbx_description
1 polymer ?
#
loop_
_entity_poly.entity_id
_entity_poly.type
_entity_poly.pdbx_seq_one_letter_code
_entity_poly.pdbx_strand_id
1 'polypeptide(L)'
;MTASHSLPVLMRVLSASLTLAKRAGQIIKDVQMSGSLDIVEKGFNDPQTIADRASQQLIVSSLAKHFPQLTIRGEENIKIENSETSDINDLIDTNLHEVLQASCPNEFRELQEKD
;
A
#
# COMPACT_ATOMS: atom_id res chain seq x y z
N MET A 1 32.90 13.47 -2.02
CA MET A 1 32.11 12.31 -1.57
C MET A 1 30.70 12.81 -1.28
N THR A 2 29.81 12.75 -2.25
CA THR A 2 28.40 13.12 -2.05
C THR A 2 27.71 11.94 -1.39
N ALA A 3 27.34 12.05 -0.12
CA ALA A 3 26.45 11.09 0.49
C ALA A 3 25.18 11.05 -0.37
N SER A 4 24.85 9.90 -0.95
CA SER A 4 23.54 9.68 -1.53
C SER A 4 22.54 9.70 -0.38
N HIS A 5 21.90 10.84 -0.14
CA HIS A 5 20.82 10.91 0.83
C HIS A 5 19.65 10.09 0.28
N SER A 6 19.51 8.85 0.75
CA SER A 6 18.27 8.10 0.60
C SER A 6 17.15 8.94 1.20
N LEU A 7 16.01 9.07 0.51
CA LEU A 7 14.85 9.75 1.06
C LEU A 7 14.49 9.16 2.43
N PRO A 8 14.08 10.00 3.41
CA PRO A 8 13.60 9.53 4.71
C PRO A 8 12.54 8.44 4.56
N VAL A 9 12.54 7.47 5.47
CA VAL A 9 11.65 6.29 5.39
C VAL A 9 10.19 6.72 5.30
N LEU A 10 9.77 7.70 6.11
CA LEU A 10 8.42 8.25 6.07
C LEU A 10 8.02 8.73 4.66
N MET A 11 8.92 9.45 3.97
CA MET A 11 8.62 9.97 2.63
C MET A 11 8.49 8.85 1.60
N ARG A 12 9.32 7.80 1.73
CA ARG A 12 9.22 6.59 0.90
C ARG A 12 7.90 5.85 1.13
N VAL A 13 7.52 5.64 2.40
CA VAL A 13 6.26 4.97 2.77
C VAL A 13 5.06 5.79 2.30
N LEU A 14 5.09 7.12 2.45
CA LEU A 14 4.03 8.02 2.00
C LEU A 14 3.86 7.96 0.48
N SER A 15 4.96 7.99 -0.27
CA SER A 15 4.94 7.84 -1.72
C SER A 15 4.32 6.50 -2.13
N ALA A 16 4.80 5.38 -1.55
CA ALA A 16 4.23 4.06 -1.82
C ALA A 16 2.72 3.99 -1.48
N SER A 17 2.33 4.53 -0.32
CA SER A 17 0.94 4.58 0.13
C SER A 17 0.03 5.29 -0.87
N LEU A 18 0.48 6.41 -1.45
CA LEU A 18 -0.32 7.16 -2.43
C LEU A 18 -0.52 6.38 -3.74
N THR A 19 0.51 5.72 -4.26
CA THR A 19 0.35 4.81 -5.41
C THR A 19 -0.63 3.70 -5.09
N LEU A 20 -0.42 3.01 -3.96
CA LEU A 20 -1.20 1.83 -3.60
C LEU A 20 -2.66 2.20 -3.36
N ALA A 21 -2.95 3.35 -2.74
CA ALA A 21 -4.29 3.87 -2.58
C ALA A 21 -4.98 4.14 -3.93
N LYS A 22 -4.29 4.75 -4.90
CA LYS A 22 -4.84 4.98 -6.25
C LYS A 22 -5.21 3.66 -6.94
N ARG A 23 -4.35 2.65 -6.82
CA ARG A 23 -4.58 1.34 -7.44
C ARG A 23 -5.65 0.51 -6.73
N ALA A 24 -5.68 0.54 -5.40
CA ALA A 24 -6.79 -0.03 -4.63
C ALA A 24 -8.12 0.61 -5.05
N GLY A 25 -8.14 1.94 -5.23
CA GLY A 25 -9.30 2.65 -5.77
C GLY A 25 -9.71 2.17 -7.17
N GLN A 26 -8.75 1.82 -8.03
CA GLN A 26 -9.07 1.23 -9.34
C GLN A 26 -9.65 -0.18 -9.20
N ILE A 27 -9.09 -1.03 -8.34
CA ILE A 27 -9.63 -2.37 -8.04
C ILE A 27 -11.09 -2.27 -7.57
N ILE A 28 -11.37 -1.36 -6.63
CA ILE A 28 -12.74 -1.15 -6.11
C ILE A 28 -13.69 -0.76 -7.24
N LYS A 29 -13.29 0.18 -8.11
CA LYS A 29 -14.10 0.58 -9.27
C LYS A 29 -14.32 -0.57 -10.24
N ASP A 30 -13.29 -1.36 -10.53
CA ASP A 30 -13.39 -2.49 -11.45
C ASP A 30 -14.33 -3.57 -10.91
N VAL A 31 -14.25 -3.89 -9.61
CA VAL A 31 -15.18 -4.80 -8.93
C VAL A 31 -16.61 -4.25 -9.00
N GLN A 32 -16.80 -2.97 -8.69
CA GLN A 32 -18.11 -2.33 -8.77
C GLN A 32 -18.70 -2.40 -10.19
N MET A 33 -17.90 -2.08 -11.22
CA MET A 33 -18.32 -2.14 -12.62
C MET A 33 -18.62 -3.56 -13.09
N SER A 34 -17.90 -4.55 -12.56
CA SER A 34 -18.13 -5.96 -12.90
C SER A 34 -19.46 -6.51 -12.35
N GLY A 35 -20.03 -5.86 -11.32
CA GLY A 35 -21.20 -6.34 -10.59
C GLY A 35 -20.95 -7.62 -9.75
N SER A 36 -19.74 -8.17 -9.80
CA SER A 36 -19.37 -9.42 -9.13
C SER A 36 -18.72 -9.12 -7.78
N LEU A 37 -19.54 -8.83 -6.77
CA LEU A 37 -19.07 -8.39 -5.46
C LEU A 37 -18.52 -9.52 -4.57
N ASP A 38 -18.96 -10.76 -4.79
CA ASP A 38 -18.53 -11.94 -4.01
C ASP A 38 -18.54 -11.67 -2.50
N ILE A 39 -19.75 -11.33 -2.01
CA ILE A 39 -20.01 -10.89 -0.65
C ILE A 39 -19.91 -12.07 0.32
N VAL A 40 -19.19 -11.86 1.42
CA VAL A 40 -19.05 -12.77 2.56
C VAL A 40 -19.53 -12.03 3.81
N GLU A 41 -20.49 -12.62 4.54
CA GLU A 41 -20.93 -12.09 5.83
C GLU A 41 -20.01 -12.64 6.94
N LYS A 42 -19.21 -11.76 7.56
CA LYS A 42 -18.30 -12.11 8.67
C LYS A 42 -19.04 -12.17 10.02
N GLY A 43 -20.21 -11.54 10.11
CA GLY A 43 -21.00 -11.38 11.31
C GLY A 43 -22.40 -10.84 11.02
N PHE A 44 -23.06 -10.25 12.03
CA PHE A 44 -24.36 -9.62 11.83
C PHE A 44 -24.18 -8.22 11.21
N ASN A 45 -24.63 -8.05 9.98
CA ASN A 45 -24.45 -6.82 9.19
C ASN A 45 -22.97 -6.43 9.05
N ASP A 46 -22.12 -7.40 8.73
CA ASP A 46 -20.68 -7.21 8.54
C ASP A 46 -20.26 -7.81 7.18
N PRO A 47 -20.70 -7.19 6.06
CA PRO A 47 -20.41 -7.67 4.72
C PRO A 47 -18.98 -7.31 4.31
N GLN A 48 -18.29 -8.28 3.73
CA GLN A 48 -17.00 -8.15 3.09
C GLN A 48 -17.11 -8.56 1.62
N THR A 49 -16.59 -7.75 0.70
CA THR A 49 -16.57 -8.04 -0.74
C THR A 49 -15.20 -8.48 -1.22
N ILE A 50 -15.11 -8.94 -2.48
CA ILE A 50 -13.81 -9.16 -3.12
C ILE A 50 -13.00 -7.87 -3.28
N ALA A 51 -13.65 -6.71 -3.33
CA ALA A 51 -12.95 -5.43 -3.40
C ALA A 51 -12.12 -5.17 -2.13
N ASP A 52 -12.68 -5.50 -0.95
CA ASP A 52 -12.01 -5.33 0.34
C ASP A 52 -10.78 -6.25 0.42
N ARG A 53 -10.97 -7.54 0.12
CA ARG A 53 -9.90 -8.54 0.13
C ARG A 53 -8.79 -8.20 -0.87
N ALA A 54 -9.13 -7.86 -2.11
CA ALA A 54 -8.16 -7.58 -3.16
C ALA A 54 -7.39 -6.28 -2.92
N SER A 55 -8.06 -5.23 -2.44
CA SER A 55 -7.41 -3.95 -2.10
C SER A 55 -6.44 -4.12 -0.95
N GLN A 56 -6.85 -4.84 0.11
CA GLN A 56 -5.97 -5.11 1.23
C GLN A 56 -4.78 -6.00 0.82
N GLN A 57 -5.02 -7.04 0.01
CA GLN A 57 -3.94 -7.90 -0.50
C GLN A 57 -2.90 -7.06 -1.24
N LEU A 58 -3.33 -6.19 -2.17
CA LEU A 58 -2.44 -5.29 -2.90
C LEU A 58 -1.62 -4.42 -1.94
N ILE A 59 -2.26 -3.73 -1.00
CA ILE A 59 -1.58 -2.79 -0.10
C ILE A 59 -0.58 -3.52 0.79
N VAL A 60 -1.03 -4.58 1.47
CA VAL A 60 -0.24 -5.29 2.48
C VAL A 60 0.92 -6.03 1.83
N SER A 61 0.69 -6.80 0.76
CA SER A 61 1.78 -7.51 0.07
C SER A 61 2.82 -6.52 -0.46
N SER A 62 2.37 -5.37 -0.94
CA SER A 62 3.26 -4.39 -1.53
C SER A 62 4.15 -3.70 -0.51
N LEU A 63 3.55 -3.23 0.58
CA LEU A 63 4.28 -2.59 1.66
C LEU A 63 5.22 -3.60 2.34
N ALA A 64 4.76 -4.82 2.63
CA ALA A 64 5.60 -5.85 3.26
C ALA A 64 6.84 -6.21 2.42
N LYS A 65 6.71 -6.22 1.08
CA LYS A 65 7.84 -6.47 0.16
C LYS A 65 8.88 -5.35 0.17
N HIS A 66 8.47 -4.08 0.32
CA HIS A 66 9.35 -2.89 0.21
C HIS A 66 9.84 -2.35 1.55
N PHE A 67 9.08 -2.66 2.61
CA PHE A 67 9.31 -2.23 3.97
C PHE A 67 9.15 -3.44 4.90
N PRO A 68 10.08 -4.41 4.88
CA PRO A 68 9.97 -5.67 5.62
C PRO A 68 9.90 -5.53 7.14
N GLN A 69 10.30 -4.41 7.72
CA GLN A 69 10.22 -4.12 9.15
C GLN A 69 8.96 -3.32 9.53
N LEU A 70 8.20 -2.83 8.53
CA LEU A 70 6.97 -2.08 8.78
C LEU A 70 5.90 -3.03 9.32
N THR A 71 5.33 -2.67 10.46
CA THR A 71 4.18 -3.39 11.00
C THR A 71 2.91 -2.93 10.28
N ILE A 72 2.25 -3.85 9.58
CA ILE A 72 1.03 -3.57 8.83
C ILE A 72 -0.13 -4.34 9.47
N ARG A 73 -1.24 -3.64 9.76
CA ARG A 73 -2.46 -4.23 10.30
C ARG A 73 -3.61 -3.98 9.33
N GLY A 74 -4.02 -5.04 8.65
CA GLY A 74 -5.23 -5.04 7.83
C GLY A 74 -6.45 -5.44 8.66
N GLU A 75 -7.64 -5.03 8.20
CA GLU A 75 -8.92 -5.45 8.79
C GLU A 75 -9.23 -6.91 8.44
N GLU A 76 -9.00 -7.27 7.18
CA GLU A 76 -9.44 -8.55 6.66
C GLU A 76 -8.47 -9.67 7.02
N ASN A 77 -9.03 -10.81 7.43
CA ASN A 77 -8.25 -12.00 7.75
C ASN A 77 -7.85 -12.76 6.47
N ILE A 78 -7.06 -12.11 5.62
CA ILE A 78 -6.54 -12.68 4.37
C ILE A 78 -5.18 -13.32 4.60
N LYS A 79 -4.94 -14.47 3.97
CA LYS A 79 -3.59 -15.00 3.84
C LYS A 79 -2.87 -14.16 2.80
N ILE A 80 -1.84 -13.43 3.22
CA ILE A 80 -0.95 -12.75 2.29
C ILE A 80 -0.15 -13.83 1.57
N GLU A 81 -0.70 -14.33 0.47
CA GLU A 81 0.07 -15.17 -0.43
C GLU A 81 1.11 -14.27 -1.11
N ASN A 82 2.30 -14.83 -1.38
CA ASN A 82 3.28 -14.23 -2.28
C ASN A 82 2.71 -14.30 -3.72
N SER A 83 1.55 -13.70 -3.95
CA SER A 83 1.01 -13.49 -5.27
C SER A 83 2.04 -12.68 -6.03
N GLU A 84 2.26 -13.03 -7.29
CA GLU A 84 3.00 -12.22 -8.25
C GLU A 84 2.24 -10.93 -8.53
N THR A 85 2.05 -10.10 -7.50
CA THR A 85 1.78 -8.69 -7.71
C THR A 85 3.02 -8.16 -8.38
N SER A 86 2.86 -7.85 -9.68
CA SER A 86 3.83 -7.16 -10.52
C SER A 86 4.73 -6.26 -9.68
N ASP A 87 6.04 -6.36 -9.91
CA ASP A 87 7.05 -5.72 -9.08
C ASP A 87 6.66 -4.28 -8.79
N ILE A 88 6.47 -3.94 -7.51
CA ILE A 88 6.19 -2.55 -7.13
C ILE A 88 7.35 -1.61 -7.48
N ASN A 89 8.50 -2.13 -7.88
CA ASN A 89 9.52 -1.34 -8.56
C ASN A 89 8.99 -0.70 -9.86
N ASP A 90 8.01 -1.32 -10.54
CA ASP A 90 7.25 -0.72 -11.65
C ASP A 90 6.07 0.14 -11.16
N LEU A 91 5.69 0.01 -9.87
CA LEU A 91 4.59 0.74 -9.23
C LEU A 91 4.99 2.01 -8.50
N ILE A 92 6.21 2.10 -7.96
CA ILE A 92 6.81 3.34 -7.51
C ILE A 92 7.09 4.12 -8.79
N ASP A 93 5.99 4.59 -9.34
CA ASP A 93 5.91 5.34 -10.55
C ASP A 93 6.84 6.52 -10.33
N THR A 94 7.81 6.63 -11.23
CA THR A 94 8.67 7.80 -11.40
C THR A 94 7.90 9.12 -11.43
N ASN A 95 6.57 9.08 -11.47
CA ASN A 95 5.63 10.20 -11.47
C ASN A 95 5.06 10.62 -10.09
N LEU A 96 5.49 10.08 -8.94
CA LEU A 96 5.16 10.69 -7.63
C LEU A 96 6.06 11.87 -7.26
N HIS A 97 6.24 12.73 -8.25
CA HIS A 97 7.12 13.89 -8.21
C HIS A 97 6.78 14.84 -7.04
N GLU A 98 5.50 15.00 -6.70
CA GLU A 98 5.07 15.94 -5.66
C GLU A 98 5.49 15.51 -4.25
N VAL A 99 5.30 14.24 -3.87
CA VAL A 99 5.75 13.74 -2.55
C VAL A 99 7.28 13.72 -2.49
N LEU A 100 7.94 13.39 -3.61
CA LEU A 100 9.40 13.40 -3.71
C LEU A 100 9.99 14.81 -3.68
N GLN A 101 9.22 15.84 -4.02
CA GLN A 101 9.61 17.26 -3.93
C GLN A 101 9.33 17.88 -2.56
N ALA A 102 8.46 17.27 -1.75
CA ALA A 102 8.15 17.77 -0.42
C ALA A 102 9.31 17.52 0.56
N SER A 103 9.55 18.47 1.46
CA SER A 103 10.54 18.32 2.53
C SER A 103 9.97 17.49 3.68
N CYS A 104 10.72 16.49 4.14
CA CYS A 104 10.37 15.75 5.36
C CYS A 104 10.43 16.68 6.59
N PRO A 105 9.36 16.74 7.41
CA PRO A 105 9.40 17.42 8.71
C PRO A 105 10.56 16.92 9.56
N ASN A 106 11.20 17.83 10.31
CA ASN A 106 12.45 17.55 11.03
C ASN A 106 12.29 16.40 12.03
N GLU A 107 11.17 16.38 12.73
CA GLU A 107 10.78 15.40 13.75
C GLU A 107 10.67 13.96 13.21
N PHE A 108 10.52 13.79 11.89
CA PHE A 108 10.35 12.48 11.25
C PHE A 108 11.50 12.07 10.35
N ARG A 109 12.56 12.89 10.24
CA ARG A 109 13.70 12.62 9.33
C ARG A 109 14.48 11.38 9.73
N GLU A 110 14.53 11.08 11.03
CA GLU A 110 15.32 9.99 11.59
C GLU A 110 14.50 8.73 11.86
N LEU A 111 13.20 8.71 11.50
CA LEU A 111 12.36 7.52 11.64
C LEU A 111 12.95 6.34 10.87
N GLN A 112 13.01 5.21 11.57
CA GLN A 112 13.33 3.91 11.02
C GLN A 112 12.05 3.17 10.63
N GLU A 113 12.21 2.14 9.82
CA GLU A 113 11.07 1.38 9.29
C GLU A 113 10.30 0.58 10.36
N LYS A 114 10.96 0.28 11.48
CA LYS A 114 10.41 -0.46 12.62
C LYS A 114 9.76 0.41 13.70
N ASP A 115 9.88 1.73 13.59
CA ASP A 115 9.35 2.70 14.56
C ASP A 115 7.83 2.90 14.34
#